data_AF-A0A6N8Y752-F1
#
_entry.id   AF-A0A6N8Y752-F1
#
_cell.length_a   1.000
_cell.length_b   1.000
_cell.length_c   1.000
_cell.angle_alpha   90.00
_cell.angle_beta   90.00
_cell.angle_gamma   90.00
#
_symmetry.space_group_name_H-M   'P 1'
#
loop_
_entity.id
_entity.type
_entity.pdbx_description
1 polymer ?
#
loop_
_entity_poly.entity_id
_entity_poly.type
_entity_poly.pdbx_seq_one_letter_code
_entity_poly.pdbx_strand_id
1 'polypeptide(L)'
;MEEIHDSTHTERLLYGKHMIAALAHDVGKMGHLRPGGDGRYVKDDHAAASARALGAWATECGGEDAALALRSVIDAVRNHHRATSGPDPLLRCLKKADTAAREEEFSGERKNPRMHVSADKADTEPPEWLIRNIPRILNDHVGPAINVEALGKKPFARAISSTNGVVYVCPHYLFDGVREHMEKENVADMRFFDSSRAAELRAKLLVTNSLKSRGWVGEGVGEGYYASFWNYAYEGKKVTRGGFWIPVFAEAFGAGLSELEKRKGARLRRITSVSPCLARGKKK
;
A
#
# COMPACT_ATOMS: atom_id res chain seq x y z
N MET A 1 -25.29 -41.02 -1.13
CA MET A 1 -24.63 -40.74 0.17
C MET A 1 -23.13 -40.46 0.01
N GLU A 2 -22.50 -40.85 -1.12
CA GLU A 2 -21.10 -40.48 -1.45
C GLU A 2 -20.94 -39.01 -1.91
N GLU A 3 -21.86 -38.43 -2.69
CA GLU A 3 -21.73 -37.05 -3.20
C GLU A 3 -21.70 -35.96 -2.11
N ILE A 4 -22.39 -36.17 -0.99
CA ILE A 4 -22.40 -35.23 0.15
C ILE A 4 -21.07 -35.28 0.92
N HIS A 5 -20.39 -36.42 0.91
CA HIS A 5 -19.10 -36.57 1.58
C HIS A 5 -17.97 -35.87 0.80
N ASP A 6 -18.10 -35.78 -0.52
CA ASP A 6 -17.13 -35.16 -1.42
C ASP A 6 -17.21 -33.62 -1.44
N SER A 7 -18.41 -33.06 -1.42
CA SER A 7 -18.60 -31.60 -1.33
C SER A 7 -18.05 -31.03 -0.02
N THR A 8 -18.32 -31.71 1.10
CA THR A 8 -17.85 -31.32 2.43
C THR A 8 -16.33 -31.43 2.55
N HIS A 9 -15.72 -32.42 1.89
CA HIS A 9 -14.27 -32.59 1.86
C HIS A 9 -13.60 -31.49 1.02
N THR A 10 -14.15 -31.19 -0.16
CA THR A 10 -13.67 -30.13 -1.04
C THR A 10 -13.74 -28.74 -0.38
N GLU A 11 -14.81 -28.44 0.34
CA GLU A 11 -14.93 -27.20 1.12
C GLU A 11 -13.87 -27.11 2.23
N ARG A 12 -13.65 -28.19 2.98
CA ARG A 12 -12.63 -28.22 4.04
C ARG A 12 -11.22 -27.98 3.48
N LEU A 13 -10.89 -28.58 2.34
CA LEU A 13 -9.62 -28.33 1.64
C LEU A 13 -9.50 -26.86 1.22
N LEU A 14 -10.58 -26.26 0.73
CA LEU A 14 -10.60 -24.85 0.35
C LEU A 14 -10.37 -23.93 1.56
N TYR A 15 -11.02 -24.19 2.70
CA TYR A 15 -10.78 -23.45 3.94
C TYR A 15 -9.33 -23.58 4.43
N GLY A 16 -8.78 -24.79 4.40
CA GLY A 16 -7.38 -25.03 4.73
C GLY A 16 -6.42 -24.19 3.89
N LYS A 17 -6.66 -24.11 2.58
CA LYS A 17 -5.87 -23.26 1.67
C LYS A 17 -5.93 -21.78 2.02
N HIS A 18 -7.11 -21.26 2.40
CA HIS A 18 -7.26 -19.86 2.84
C HIS A 18 -6.53 -19.58 4.15
N MET A 19 -6.61 -20.49 5.13
CA MET A 19 -5.90 -20.35 6.40
C MET A 19 -4.38 -20.35 6.21
N ILE A 20 -3.86 -21.28 5.40
CA ILE A 20 -2.43 -21.35 5.09
C ILE A 20 -1.99 -20.07 4.36
N ALA A 21 -2.77 -19.60 3.38
CA ALA A 21 -2.48 -18.33 2.70
C ALA A 21 -2.39 -17.16 3.68
N ALA A 22 -3.40 -17.01 4.55
CA ALA A 22 -3.47 -15.92 5.51
C ALA A 22 -2.31 -15.92 6.52
N LEU A 23 -1.93 -17.10 7.04
CA LEU A 23 -0.84 -17.22 7.99
C LEU A 23 0.54 -17.07 7.33
N ALA A 24 0.69 -17.56 6.08
CA ALA A 24 1.98 -17.60 5.41
C ALA A 24 2.32 -16.31 4.64
N HIS A 25 1.34 -15.48 4.24
CA HIS A 25 1.59 -14.42 3.26
C HIS A 25 2.69 -13.43 3.67
N ASP A 26 2.83 -13.17 4.97
CA ASP A 26 3.73 -12.15 5.52
C ASP A 26 4.98 -12.70 6.24
N VAL A 27 5.19 -14.03 6.27
CA VAL A 27 6.31 -14.64 7.00
C VAL A 27 7.68 -14.19 6.47
N GLY A 28 7.78 -13.85 5.19
CA GLY A 28 8.96 -13.26 4.55
C GLY A 28 9.38 -11.90 5.15
N LYS A 29 8.55 -11.27 5.98
CA LYS A 29 8.93 -10.09 6.79
C LYS A 29 9.93 -10.47 7.88
N MET A 30 9.99 -11.74 8.32
CA MET A 30 10.93 -12.22 9.33
C MET A 30 12.38 -12.19 8.80
N GLY A 31 13.29 -11.62 9.59
CA GLY A 31 14.66 -11.33 9.15
C GLY A 31 15.48 -12.56 8.70
N HIS A 32 15.25 -13.72 9.33
CA HIS A 32 15.99 -14.96 9.04
C HIS A 32 15.51 -15.71 7.79
N LEU A 33 14.32 -15.40 7.27
CA LEU A 33 13.79 -15.99 6.02
C LEU A 33 14.17 -15.17 4.78
N ARG A 34 14.93 -14.09 4.95
CA ARG A 34 15.40 -13.25 3.85
C ARG A 34 16.69 -13.84 3.27
N PRO A 35 16.84 -13.94 1.95
CA PRO A 35 18.07 -14.42 1.35
C PRO A 35 19.23 -13.44 1.63
N GLY A 36 20.33 -13.96 2.19
CA GLY A 36 21.57 -13.22 2.46
C GLY A 36 21.79 -12.88 3.93
N GLY A 37 22.09 -13.90 4.76
CA GLY A 37 22.29 -13.87 6.22
C GLY A 37 23.36 -12.91 6.77
N ASP A 38 23.80 -11.93 5.99
CA ASP A 38 24.90 -11.00 6.27
C ASP A 38 24.40 -9.55 6.46
N GLY A 39 23.09 -9.36 6.67
CA GLY A 39 22.50 -8.01 6.77
C GLY A 39 22.49 -7.22 5.45
N ARG A 40 22.90 -7.83 4.32
CA ARG A 40 22.81 -7.25 2.99
C ARG A 40 21.40 -7.42 2.44
N TYR A 41 20.64 -6.33 2.51
CA TYR A 41 19.25 -6.20 2.13
C TYR A 41 18.99 -6.53 0.64
N VAL A 42 18.61 -7.77 0.33
CA VAL A 42 18.02 -8.14 -0.97
C VAL A 42 16.51 -7.91 -0.86
N LYS A 43 16.09 -6.78 -1.42
CA LYS A 43 14.80 -6.10 -1.21
C LYS A 43 13.63 -6.61 -2.05
N ASP A 44 13.94 -7.57 -2.92
CA ASP A 44 13.09 -8.56 -3.56
C ASP A 44 12.00 -9.21 -2.70
N ASP A 45 10.86 -8.54 -2.50
CA ASP A 45 9.57 -9.22 -2.42
C ASP A 45 9.35 -10.15 -1.20
N HIS A 46 8.90 -9.59 -0.06
CA HIS A 46 8.51 -10.44 1.08
C HIS A 46 7.39 -11.42 0.70
N ALA A 47 6.59 -11.13 -0.31
CA ALA A 47 5.65 -12.07 -0.91
C ALA A 47 6.39 -13.26 -1.55
N ALA A 48 7.44 -13.01 -2.34
CA ALA A 48 8.28 -14.08 -2.89
C ALA A 48 9.10 -14.81 -1.81
N ALA A 49 9.57 -14.13 -0.76
CA ALA A 49 10.24 -14.77 0.36
C ALA A 49 9.28 -15.67 1.14
N SER A 50 8.07 -15.19 1.43
CA SER A 50 6.97 -15.97 2.01
C SER A 50 6.61 -17.17 1.15
N ALA A 51 6.48 -16.99 -0.16
CA ALA A 51 6.16 -18.07 -1.10
C ALA A 51 7.26 -19.13 -1.17
N ARG A 52 8.54 -18.71 -1.15
CA ARG A 52 9.67 -19.64 -1.09
C ARG A 52 9.72 -20.41 0.22
N ALA A 53 9.54 -19.74 1.35
CA ALA A 53 9.49 -20.38 2.66
C ALA A 53 8.34 -21.39 2.74
N LEU A 54 7.14 -20.99 2.31
CA LEU A 54 5.97 -21.87 2.26
C LEU A 54 6.20 -23.09 1.35
N GLY A 55 6.79 -22.89 0.17
CA GLY A 55 7.14 -24.00 -0.73
C GLY A 55 8.13 -24.98 -0.09
N ALA A 56 9.17 -24.47 0.57
CA ALA A 56 10.14 -25.31 1.27
C ALA A 56 9.50 -26.10 2.42
N TRP A 57 8.68 -25.45 3.25
CA TRP A 57 7.97 -26.12 4.35
C TRP A 57 6.97 -27.17 3.85
N ALA A 58 6.27 -26.90 2.75
CA ALA A 58 5.35 -27.87 2.15
C ALA A 58 6.10 -29.14 1.72
N THR A 59 7.23 -28.99 1.02
CA THR A 59 8.07 -30.12 0.61
C THR A 59 8.69 -30.84 1.81
N GLU A 60 9.20 -30.12 2.80
CA GLU A 60 9.86 -30.70 3.99
C GLU A 60 8.89 -31.49 4.87
N CYS A 61 7.69 -30.95 5.13
CA CYS A 61 6.72 -31.58 6.04
C CYS A 61 5.82 -32.61 5.36
N GLY A 62 5.54 -32.47 4.06
CA GLY A 62 4.53 -33.27 3.35
C GLY A 62 4.95 -33.81 1.99
N GLY A 63 6.21 -33.60 1.58
CA GLY A 63 6.73 -34.06 0.29
C GLY A 63 6.24 -33.26 -0.92
N GLU A 64 6.62 -33.72 -2.11
CA GLU A 64 6.27 -33.08 -3.39
C GLU A 64 4.76 -33.00 -3.63
N ASP A 65 4.00 -34.00 -3.17
CA ASP A 65 2.54 -34.03 -3.32
C ASP A 65 1.87 -32.90 -2.52
N ALA A 66 2.36 -32.60 -1.31
CA ALA A 66 1.87 -31.48 -0.53
C ALA A 66 2.23 -30.13 -1.16
N ALA A 67 3.45 -29.99 -1.68
CA ALA A 67 3.88 -28.79 -2.41
C ALA A 67 3.02 -28.55 -3.66
N LEU A 68 2.69 -29.62 -4.40
CA LEU A 68 1.80 -29.56 -5.56
C LEU A 68 0.38 -29.16 -5.16
N ALA A 69 -0.18 -29.77 -4.11
CA ALA A 69 -1.51 -29.46 -3.60
C ALA A 69 -1.65 -27.99 -3.12
N LEU A 70 -0.55 -27.42 -2.60
CA LEU A 70 -0.46 -26.04 -2.13
C LEU A 70 0.02 -25.05 -3.19
N ARG A 71 0.27 -25.47 -4.43
CA ARG A 71 0.78 -24.58 -5.48
C ARG A 71 -0.04 -23.30 -5.66
N SER A 72 -1.38 -23.43 -5.67
CA SER A 72 -2.27 -22.26 -5.76
C SER A 72 -2.12 -21.32 -4.57
N VAL A 73 -1.84 -21.84 -3.37
CA VAL A 73 -1.60 -21.05 -2.16
C VAL A 73 -0.26 -20.32 -2.25
N ILE A 74 0.78 -21.02 -2.70
CA ILE A 74 2.11 -20.45 -2.91
C ILE A 74 2.06 -19.33 -3.95
N ASP A 75 1.31 -19.52 -5.04
CA ASP A 75 1.12 -18.49 -6.07
C ASP A 75 0.30 -17.30 -5.54
N ALA A 76 -0.76 -17.53 -4.78
CA ALA A 76 -1.51 -16.44 -4.13
C ALA A 76 -0.61 -15.65 -3.15
N VAL A 77 0.17 -16.34 -2.32
CA VAL A 77 1.15 -15.70 -1.42
C VAL A 77 2.22 -14.95 -2.20
N ARG A 78 2.71 -15.46 -3.34
CA ARG A 78 3.70 -14.73 -4.15
C ARG A 78 3.15 -13.44 -4.75
N ASN A 79 1.86 -13.42 -5.08
CA ASN A 79 1.25 -12.34 -5.85
C ASN A 79 0.37 -11.39 -5.00
N HIS A 80 0.32 -11.54 -3.67
CA HIS A 80 -0.60 -10.76 -2.83
C HIS A 80 -0.35 -9.24 -2.81
N HIS A 81 0.81 -8.76 -3.26
CA HIS A 81 1.09 -7.33 -3.48
C HIS A 81 0.88 -6.85 -4.91
N ARG A 82 0.64 -7.75 -5.88
CA ARG A 82 0.57 -7.40 -7.30
C ARG A 82 -0.85 -7.06 -7.72
N ALA A 83 -1.05 -6.06 -8.55
CA ALA A 83 -2.30 -5.69 -9.22
C ALA A 83 -2.58 -6.68 -10.35
N THR A 84 -2.75 -7.95 -10.00
CA THR A 84 -3.21 -8.97 -10.93
C THR A 84 -4.72 -8.87 -11.09
N SER A 85 -5.17 -8.64 -12.32
CA SER A 85 -6.58 -8.63 -12.74
C SER A 85 -7.14 -10.04 -13.01
N GLY A 86 -6.49 -11.09 -12.50
CA GLY A 86 -6.84 -12.48 -12.76
C GLY A 86 -7.96 -12.99 -11.85
N PRO A 87 -8.69 -14.05 -12.28
CA PRO A 87 -9.85 -14.58 -11.55
C PRO A 87 -9.51 -15.40 -10.30
N ASP A 88 -8.26 -15.38 -9.80
CA ASP A 88 -7.83 -16.20 -8.65
C ASP A 88 -8.63 -15.85 -7.38
N PRO A 89 -9.58 -16.71 -6.96
CA PRO A 89 -10.45 -16.42 -5.82
C PRO A 89 -9.66 -16.39 -4.51
N LEU A 90 -8.60 -17.20 -4.38
CA LEU A 90 -7.79 -17.30 -3.18
C LEU A 90 -6.99 -16.02 -2.97
N LEU A 91 -6.35 -15.51 -4.03
CA LEU A 91 -5.62 -14.24 -4.00
C LEU A 91 -6.54 -13.07 -3.65
N ARG A 92 -7.74 -13.03 -4.24
CA ARG A 92 -8.74 -12.00 -3.95
C ARG A 92 -9.21 -12.06 -2.50
N CYS A 93 -9.52 -13.25 -1.99
CA CYS A 93 -9.91 -13.45 -0.60
C CYS A 93 -8.79 -13.09 0.36
N LEU A 94 -7.54 -13.48 0.07
CA LEU A 94 -6.37 -13.13 0.87
C LEU A 94 -6.21 -11.62 0.97
N LYS A 95 -6.25 -10.90 -0.16
CA LYS A 95 -6.20 -9.43 -0.17
C LYS A 95 -7.35 -8.82 0.62
N LYS A 96 -8.57 -9.30 0.41
CA LYS A 96 -9.75 -8.81 1.14
C LYS A 96 -9.63 -9.03 2.65
N ALA A 97 -9.13 -10.19 3.07
CA ALA A 97 -8.95 -10.52 4.49
C ALA A 97 -7.82 -9.70 5.13
N ASP A 98 -6.70 -9.55 4.44
CA ASP A 98 -5.57 -8.70 4.85
C ASP A 98 -6.02 -7.23 4.97
N THR A 99 -6.85 -6.77 4.02
CA THR A 99 -7.52 -5.48 4.08
C THR A 99 -8.47 -5.37 5.26
N ALA A 100 -9.36 -6.35 5.48
CA ALA A 100 -10.31 -6.31 6.58
C ALA A 100 -9.61 -6.33 7.96
N ALA A 101 -8.54 -7.11 8.11
CA ALA A 101 -7.74 -7.16 9.34
C ALA A 101 -7.09 -5.80 9.62
N ARG A 102 -6.54 -5.16 8.58
CA ARG A 102 -6.01 -3.80 8.70
C ARG A 102 -7.10 -2.78 8.97
N GLU A 103 -8.26 -2.84 8.31
CA GLU A 103 -9.44 -2.01 8.64
C GLU A 103 -9.86 -2.13 10.10
N GLU A 104 -9.83 -3.35 10.66
CA GLU A 104 -10.06 -3.60 12.07
C GLU A 104 -8.98 -2.95 12.95
N GLU A 105 -7.69 -3.08 12.59
CA GLU A 105 -6.60 -2.33 13.23
C GLU A 105 -6.84 -0.81 13.15
N PHE A 106 -7.46 -0.33 12.07
CA PHE A 106 -7.78 1.08 11.83
C PHE A 106 -9.10 1.56 12.47
N SER A 107 -9.92 0.67 13.04
CA SER A 107 -11.26 0.95 13.58
C SER A 107 -11.26 1.69 14.92
N GLY A 108 -10.09 1.85 15.56
CA GLY A 108 -9.93 2.74 16.71
C GLY A 108 -10.27 4.20 16.35
N GLU A 109 -10.90 4.94 17.27
CA GLU A 109 -11.25 6.35 17.06
C GLU A 109 -10.06 7.13 16.49
N ARG A 110 -10.20 7.68 15.28
CA ARG A 110 -9.12 8.45 14.64
C ARG A 110 -9.10 9.86 15.21
N LYS A 111 -7.97 10.28 15.78
CA LYS A 111 -7.62 11.71 15.78
C LYS A 111 -7.00 12.05 14.42
N ASN A 112 -7.78 12.02 13.35
CA ASN A 112 -7.34 12.71 12.13
C ASN A 112 -7.50 14.22 12.44
N PRO A 113 -6.42 15.01 12.53
CA PRO A 113 -6.55 16.45 12.69
C PRO A 113 -7.22 17.01 11.43
N ARG A 114 -8.55 17.16 11.48
CA ARG A 114 -9.43 17.91 10.57
C ARG A 114 -8.98 17.96 9.10
N MET A 115 -9.30 16.92 8.30
CA MET A 115 -9.18 16.98 6.84
C MET A 115 -10.38 16.35 6.10
N HIS A 116 -11.54 16.23 6.76
CA HIS A 116 -12.76 15.84 6.07
C HIS A 116 -13.17 17.00 5.18
N VAL A 117 -13.29 16.74 3.87
CA VAL A 117 -13.77 17.73 2.92
C VAL A 117 -15.26 17.47 2.75
N SER A 118 -16.11 18.38 3.25
CA SER A 118 -17.53 18.37 2.92
C SER A 118 -17.67 18.79 1.46
N ALA A 119 -17.94 17.83 0.58
CA ALA A 119 -18.17 18.04 -0.83
C ALA A 119 -19.39 17.20 -1.24
N ASP A 120 -20.21 17.76 -2.13
CA ASP A 120 -21.30 17.01 -2.75
C ASP A 120 -20.71 15.89 -3.63
N LYS A 121 -21.46 14.81 -3.88
CA LYS A 121 -20.95 13.65 -4.65
C LYS A 121 -20.41 14.02 -6.04
N ALA A 122 -20.97 15.03 -6.69
CA ALA A 122 -20.48 15.50 -7.99
C ALA A 122 -19.10 16.19 -7.90
N ASP A 123 -18.76 16.75 -6.75
CA ASP A 123 -17.48 17.45 -6.50
C ASP A 123 -16.35 16.52 -6.04
N THR A 124 -16.64 15.21 -5.88
CA THR A 124 -15.65 14.21 -5.49
C THR A 124 -15.24 13.29 -6.64
N GLU A 125 -15.95 13.33 -7.78
CA GLU A 125 -15.59 12.55 -8.96
C GLU A 125 -14.41 13.20 -9.72
N PRO A 126 -13.29 12.47 -9.90
CA PRO A 126 -12.13 13.01 -10.59
C PRO A 126 -12.42 13.24 -12.08
N PRO A 127 -11.92 14.35 -12.68
CA PRO A 127 -12.02 14.56 -14.11
C PRO A 127 -11.43 13.40 -14.92
N GLU A 128 -12.01 13.11 -16.09
CA GLU A 128 -11.48 12.09 -17.00
C GLU A 128 -10.02 12.36 -17.41
N TRP A 129 -9.67 13.64 -17.67
CA TRP A 129 -8.29 14.01 -17.99
C TRP A 129 -7.33 13.66 -16.85
N LEU A 130 -7.75 13.80 -15.59
CA LEU A 130 -6.92 13.47 -14.45
C LEU A 130 -6.81 11.95 -14.29
N ILE A 131 -7.91 11.21 -14.41
CA ILE A 131 -7.89 9.74 -14.38
C ILE A 131 -6.95 9.19 -15.45
N ARG A 132 -6.99 9.75 -16.66
CA ARG A 132 -6.12 9.33 -17.78
C ARG A 132 -4.64 9.61 -17.52
N ASN A 133 -4.33 10.78 -16.96
CA ASN A 133 -2.94 11.26 -16.83
C ASN A 133 -2.30 10.99 -15.46
N ILE A 134 -3.05 10.59 -14.42
CA ILE A 134 -2.50 10.32 -13.09
C ILE A 134 -1.33 9.31 -13.08
N PRO A 135 -1.29 8.26 -13.93
CA PRO A 135 -0.12 7.36 -13.98
C PRO A 135 1.14 8.09 -14.42
N ARG A 136 1.03 8.93 -15.45
CA ARG A 136 2.14 9.73 -15.97
C ARG A 136 2.58 10.77 -14.95
N ILE A 137 1.65 11.45 -14.29
CA ILE A 137 1.95 12.43 -13.24
C ILE A 137 2.68 11.76 -12.07
N LEU A 138 2.21 10.59 -11.61
CA LEU A 138 2.89 9.82 -10.57
C LEU A 138 4.31 9.43 -10.99
N ASN A 139 4.48 8.89 -12.19
CA ASN A 139 5.77 8.40 -12.67
C ASN A 139 6.76 9.53 -12.95
N ASP A 140 6.34 10.58 -13.63
CA ASP A 140 7.22 11.67 -14.08
C ASP A 140 7.58 12.63 -12.94
N HIS A 141 6.62 12.90 -12.03
CA HIS A 141 6.80 13.88 -10.95
C HIS A 141 7.15 13.23 -9.60
N VAL A 142 6.40 12.22 -9.16
CA VAL A 142 6.61 11.62 -7.83
C VAL A 142 7.71 10.55 -7.85
N GLY A 143 7.76 9.71 -8.90
CA GLY A 143 8.72 8.61 -9.04
C GLY A 143 10.18 8.97 -8.77
N PRO A 144 10.74 10.05 -9.38
CA PRO A 144 12.11 10.48 -9.15
C PRO A 144 12.37 10.97 -7.72
N ALA A 145 11.34 11.46 -7.03
CA ALA A 145 11.44 12.00 -5.68
C ALA A 145 11.22 10.95 -4.57
N ILE A 146 10.88 9.71 -4.93
CA ILE A 146 10.74 8.60 -3.97
C ILE A 146 12.09 8.36 -3.30
N ASN A 147 12.08 8.39 -1.97
CA ASN A 147 13.25 8.19 -1.12
C ASN A 147 14.38 9.21 -1.31
N VAL A 148 14.05 10.39 -1.84
CA VAL A 148 14.96 11.53 -1.87
C VAL A 148 14.68 12.41 -0.66
N GLU A 149 15.73 12.76 0.09
CA GLU A 149 15.62 13.64 1.26
C GLU A 149 15.28 15.06 0.82
N ALA A 150 14.23 15.64 1.40
CA ALA A 150 13.89 17.04 1.16
C ALA A 150 14.79 17.90 2.06
N LEU A 151 15.77 18.59 1.46
CA LEU A 151 16.66 19.52 2.17
C LEU A 151 15.83 20.65 2.82
N GLY A 152 15.96 20.81 4.14
CA GLY A 152 15.54 22.02 4.87
C GLY A 152 14.04 22.27 5.10
N LYS A 153 13.11 21.45 4.60
CA LYS A 153 11.65 21.64 4.79
C LYS A 153 10.94 20.40 5.35
N LYS A 154 9.82 20.61 6.08
CA LYS A 154 8.87 19.54 6.44
C LYS A 154 7.82 19.39 5.33
N PRO A 155 7.40 18.16 4.95
CA PRO A 155 7.91 16.88 5.40
C PRO A 155 9.34 16.61 4.91
N PHE A 156 10.10 15.81 5.66
CA PHE A 156 11.53 15.52 5.42
C PHE A 156 11.82 14.73 4.14
N ALA A 157 10.78 14.30 3.43
CA ALA A 157 10.84 13.65 2.13
C ALA A 157 9.54 13.96 1.36
N ARG A 158 9.56 13.81 0.04
CA ARG A 158 8.38 14.00 -0.82
C ARG A 158 7.58 12.72 -1.01
N ALA A 159 8.27 11.58 -1.05
CA ALA A 159 7.66 10.25 -0.99
C ALA A 159 8.62 9.27 -0.31
N ILE A 160 8.08 8.30 0.42
CA ILE A 160 8.85 7.29 1.17
C ILE A 160 8.27 5.93 0.86
N SER A 161 9.06 5.03 0.27
CA SER A 161 8.64 3.62 0.16
C SER A 161 8.76 2.91 1.50
N SER A 162 8.03 1.83 1.67
CA SER A 162 8.06 0.98 2.85
C SER A 162 8.04 -0.50 2.45
N THR A 163 8.60 -1.36 3.29
CA THR A 163 8.78 -2.80 3.03
C THR A 163 7.47 -3.57 2.82
N ASN A 164 6.34 -2.98 3.19
CA ASN A 164 5.00 -3.49 2.97
C ASN A 164 4.44 -3.23 1.56
N GLY A 165 5.25 -2.80 0.59
CA GLY A 165 4.78 -2.55 -0.78
C GLY A 165 4.06 -1.22 -0.98
N VAL A 166 4.06 -0.34 0.04
CA VAL A 166 3.39 0.96 0.00
C VAL A 166 4.41 2.10 -0.08
N VAL A 167 4.12 3.08 -0.91
CA VAL A 167 4.81 4.36 -1.02
C VAL A 167 3.94 5.44 -0.40
N TYR A 168 4.41 6.05 0.67
CA TYR A 168 3.74 7.16 1.34
C TYR A 168 4.10 8.45 0.59
N VAL A 169 3.14 8.99 -0.16
CA VAL A 169 3.29 10.19 -1.01
C VAL A 169 2.80 11.43 -0.29
N CYS A 170 3.57 12.52 -0.34
CA CYS A 170 3.16 13.80 0.19
C CYS A 170 2.03 14.39 -0.68
N PRO A 171 0.84 14.69 -0.12
CA PRO A 171 -0.29 15.18 -0.91
C PRO A 171 -0.03 16.52 -1.61
N HIS A 172 0.74 17.41 -0.97
CA HIS A 172 1.09 18.71 -1.54
C HIS A 172 1.98 18.52 -2.76
N TYR A 173 2.96 17.62 -2.68
CA TYR A 173 3.87 17.38 -3.79
C TYR A 173 3.18 16.72 -4.98
N LEU A 174 2.30 15.75 -4.74
CA LEU A 174 1.51 15.18 -5.82
C LEU A 174 0.60 16.22 -6.48
N PHE A 175 0.01 17.11 -5.69
CA PHE A 175 -0.81 18.21 -6.19
C PHE A 175 0.00 19.21 -7.04
N ASP A 176 1.23 19.54 -6.61
CA ASP A 176 2.15 20.37 -7.40
C ASP A 176 2.40 19.73 -8.77
N GLY A 177 2.66 18.42 -8.83
CA GLY A 177 2.84 17.69 -10.09
C GLY A 177 1.60 17.69 -11.00
N VAL A 178 0.39 17.70 -10.43
CA VAL A 178 -0.85 17.85 -11.20
C VAL A 178 -0.93 19.24 -11.83
N ARG A 179 -0.59 20.30 -11.07
CA ARG A 179 -0.56 21.67 -11.60
C ARG A 179 0.46 21.84 -12.70
N GLU A 180 1.68 21.33 -12.51
CA GLU A 180 2.73 21.35 -13.53
C GLU A 180 2.28 20.63 -14.81
N HIS A 181 1.56 19.52 -14.69
CA HIS A 181 1.02 18.81 -15.84
C HIS A 181 -0.06 19.61 -16.56
N MET A 182 -0.97 20.26 -15.82
CA MET A 182 -1.99 21.14 -16.41
C MET A 182 -1.37 22.29 -17.19
N GLU A 183 -0.32 22.91 -16.65
CA GLU A 183 0.41 24.00 -17.33
C GLU A 183 1.10 23.49 -18.61
N LYS A 184 1.78 22.33 -18.55
CA LYS A 184 2.49 21.75 -19.71
C LYS A 184 1.56 21.33 -20.84
N GLU A 185 0.41 20.75 -20.52
CA GLU A 185 -0.55 20.19 -21.48
C GLU A 185 -1.71 21.16 -21.79
N ASN A 186 -1.63 22.40 -21.30
CA ASN A 186 -2.64 23.46 -21.46
C ASN A 186 -4.06 23.03 -21.08
N VAL A 187 -4.20 22.32 -19.95
CA VAL A 187 -5.49 21.84 -19.43
C VAL A 187 -6.15 22.94 -18.60
N ALA A 188 -7.30 23.42 -19.07
CA ALA A 188 -8.12 24.39 -18.36
C ALA A 188 -9.21 23.70 -17.53
N ASP A 189 -8.93 23.41 -16.26
CA ASP A 189 -9.92 22.92 -15.28
C ASP A 189 -10.00 23.83 -14.05
N MET A 190 -11.09 24.60 -13.95
CA MET A 190 -11.32 25.58 -12.88
C MET A 190 -11.22 25.02 -11.46
N ARG A 191 -11.43 23.71 -11.27
CA ARG A 191 -11.34 23.05 -9.96
C ARG A 191 -9.94 23.09 -9.34
N PHE A 192 -8.91 23.40 -10.13
CA PHE A 192 -7.51 23.40 -9.71
C PHE A 192 -6.86 24.79 -9.67
N PHE A 193 -7.56 25.85 -10.08
CA PHE A 193 -7.00 27.21 -10.16
C PHE A 193 -7.30 28.07 -8.92
N ASP A 194 -8.37 27.79 -8.18
CA ASP A 194 -8.69 28.54 -6.97
C ASP A 194 -7.67 28.24 -5.85
N SER A 195 -6.95 29.28 -5.43
CA SER A 195 -5.95 29.24 -4.35
C SER A 195 -6.56 29.28 -2.95
N SER A 196 -7.88 29.35 -2.82
CA SER A 196 -8.55 29.26 -1.52
C SER A 196 -8.24 27.90 -0.89
N ARG A 197 -8.02 27.90 0.44
CA ARG A 197 -7.72 26.66 1.17
C ARG A 197 -8.78 25.60 0.94
N ALA A 198 -10.07 25.96 0.89
CA ALA A 198 -11.14 25.01 0.67
C ALA A 198 -11.08 24.36 -0.72
N ALA A 199 -10.81 25.15 -1.76
CA ALA A 199 -10.66 24.63 -3.12
C ALA A 199 -9.41 23.77 -3.27
N GLU A 200 -8.28 24.16 -2.69
CA GLU A 200 -7.07 23.35 -2.71
C GLU A 200 -7.27 21.98 -2.05
N LEU A 201 -8.02 21.93 -0.93
CA LEU A 201 -8.36 20.66 -0.27
C LEU A 201 -9.30 19.79 -1.12
N ARG A 202 -10.28 20.40 -1.81
CA ARG A 202 -11.13 19.70 -2.78
C ARG A 202 -10.31 19.16 -3.96
N ALA A 203 -9.41 19.97 -4.50
CA ALA A 203 -8.57 19.56 -5.62
C ALA A 203 -7.64 18.40 -5.22
N LYS A 204 -7.05 18.42 -4.02
CA LYS A 204 -6.30 17.27 -3.47
C LYS A 204 -7.18 16.03 -3.30
N LEU A 205 -8.45 16.20 -2.90
CA LEU A 205 -9.40 15.08 -2.83
C LEU A 205 -9.64 14.47 -4.22
N LEU A 206 -9.84 15.28 -5.26
CA LEU A 206 -9.98 14.80 -6.64
C LEU A 206 -8.73 14.01 -7.09
N VAL A 207 -7.53 14.50 -6.75
CA VAL A 207 -6.28 13.78 -7.02
C VAL A 207 -6.25 12.42 -6.32
N THR A 208 -6.57 12.37 -5.03
CA THR A 208 -6.62 11.09 -4.30
C THR A 208 -7.71 10.17 -4.84
N ASN A 209 -8.87 10.70 -5.20
CA ASN A 209 -9.97 9.90 -5.76
C ASN A 209 -9.61 9.35 -7.14
N SER A 210 -8.81 10.06 -7.94
CA SER A 210 -8.27 9.52 -9.20
C SER A 210 -7.39 8.29 -8.97
N LEU A 211 -6.61 8.27 -7.87
CA LEU A 211 -5.82 7.10 -7.46
C LEU A 211 -6.71 5.97 -6.91
N LYS A 212 -7.72 6.31 -6.10
CA LYS A 212 -8.69 5.34 -5.55
C LYS A 212 -9.47 4.63 -6.65
N SER A 213 -9.89 5.36 -7.69
CA SER A 213 -10.61 4.80 -8.85
C SER A 213 -9.83 3.72 -9.59
N ARG A 214 -8.49 3.71 -9.43
CA ARG A 214 -7.56 2.72 -10.00
C ARG A 214 -7.16 1.62 -9.02
N GLY A 215 -7.66 1.64 -7.79
CA GLY A 215 -7.27 0.69 -6.73
C GLY A 215 -5.83 0.89 -6.24
N TRP A 216 -5.22 2.07 -6.45
CA TRP A 216 -3.81 2.31 -6.15
C TRP A 216 -3.55 2.89 -4.76
N VAL A 217 -4.60 3.34 -4.07
CA VAL A 217 -4.48 3.89 -2.72
C VAL A 217 -4.61 2.74 -1.73
N GLY A 218 -3.56 2.57 -0.91
CA GLY A 218 -3.59 1.67 0.22
C GLY A 218 -4.57 2.13 1.30
N GLU A 219 -4.87 1.26 2.24
CA GLU A 219 -5.85 1.56 3.28
C GLU A 219 -5.42 2.69 4.21
N GLY A 220 -6.39 3.21 4.96
CA GLY A 220 -6.16 4.30 5.90
C GLY A 220 -6.68 5.64 5.40
N VAL A 221 -6.96 5.83 4.11
CA VAL A 221 -7.55 7.07 3.57
C VAL A 221 -9.05 6.89 3.30
N GLY A 222 -9.89 7.26 4.27
CA GLY A 222 -11.34 7.10 4.19
C GLY A 222 -12.01 7.97 3.11
N GLU A 223 -13.31 7.75 2.90
CA GLU A 223 -14.14 8.59 2.03
C GLU A 223 -14.14 10.06 2.48
N GLY A 224 -14.09 10.99 1.52
CA GLY A 224 -14.00 12.44 1.80
C GLY A 224 -12.65 12.92 2.36
N TYR A 225 -11.65 12.03 2.47
CA TYR A 225 -10.28 12.38 2.86
C TYR A 225 -9.32 12.19 1.70
N TYR A 226 -8.41 13.15 1.51
CA TYR A 226 -7.35 13.04 0.50
C TYR A 226 -6.06 12.41 1.04
N ALA A 227 -5.88 12.34 2.36
CA ALA A 227 -4.71 11.78 3.02
C ALA A 227 -5.04 11.33 4.45
N SER A 228 -4.10 10.69 5.12
CA SER A 228 -4.21 10.38 6.54
C SER A 228 -2.89 10.57 7.28
N PHE A 229 -2.96 10.70 8.60
CA PHE A 229 -1.78 10.92 9.42
C PHE A 229 -1.09 9.58 9.75
N TRP A 230 0.18 9.45 9.36
CA TRP A 230 0.99 8.26 9.57
C TRP A 230 2.16 8.55 10.50
N ASN A 231 2.47 7.60 11.37
CA ASN A 231 3.62 7.60 12.27
C ASN A 231 4.79 6.83 11.65
N TYR A 232 5.99 7.33 11.91
CA TYR A 232 7.25 6.69 11.55
C TYR A 232 7.94 6.15 12.80
N ALA A 233 8.29 4.87 12.78
CA ALA A 233 9.22 4.29 13.75
C ALA A 233 10.66 4.38 13.21
N TYR A 234 11.60 4.78 14.06
CA TYR A 234 13.01 4.83 13.73
C TYR A 234 13.78 3.75 14.47
N GLU A 235 14.83 3.22 13.82
CA GLU A 235 15.76 2.29 14.44
C GLU A 235 16.33 2.85 15.75
N GLY A 236 16.17 2.08 16.83
CA GLY A 236 16.65 2.43 18.17
C GLY A 236 15.89 3.53 18.91
N LYS A 237 14.78 4.08 18.38
CA LYS A 237 14.01 5.13 19.05
C LYS A 237 12.49 4.94 18.93
N LYS A 238 11.78 5.05 20.07
CA LYS A 238 10.30 5.17 20.16
C LYS A 238 9.73 6.50 19.62
N VAL A 239 10.51 7.31 18.92
CA VAL A 239 10.08 8.67 18.51
C VAL A 239 9.10 8.55 17.35
N THR A 240 7.81 8.75 17.65
CA THR A 240 6.71 8.91 16.69
C THR A 240 6.76 10.30 16.08
N ARG A 241 7.54 10.50 15.01
CA ARG A 241 7.30 11.61 14.08
C ARG A 241 6.29 11.14 13.05
N GLY A 242 5.35 11.98 12.67
CA GLY A 242 4.36 11.65 11.66
C GLY A 242 4.05 12.81 10.72
N GLY A 243 3.25 12.53 9.71
CA GLY A 243 2.79 13.52 8.74
C GLY A 243 1.56 13.02 7.99
N PHE A 244 0.99 13.87 7.14
CA PHE A 244 -0.09 13.48 6.24
C PHE A 244 0.46 12.90 4.96
N TRP A 245 0.05 11.67 4.65
CA TRP A 245 0.51 10.94 3.48
C TRP A 245 -0.64 10.20 2.81
N ILE A 246 -0.49 10.02 1.49
CA ILE A 246 -1.30 9.14 0.68
C ILE A 246 -0.53 7.83 0.56
N PRO A 247 -1.02 6.70 1.11
CA PRO A 247 -0.43 5.39 0.86
C PRO A 247 -0.76 4.99 -0.58
N VAL A 248 0.25 4.87 -1.44
CA VAL A 248 0.10 4.46 -2.85
C VAL A 248 0.87 3.16 -3.04
N PHE A 249 0.26 2.12 -3.61
CA PHE A 249 0.96 0.86 -3.87
C PHE A 249 2.15 1.09 -4.82
N ALA A 250 3.29 0.45 -4.55
CA ALA A 250 4.54 0.65 -5.29
C ALA A 250 4.41 0.37 -6.80
N GLU A 251 3.52 -0.55 -7.16
CA GLU A 251 3.17 -0.89 -8.54
C GLU A 251 2.59 0.27 -9.36
N ALA A 252 1.94 1.25 -8.71
CA ALA A 252 1.45 2.45 -9.39
C ALA A 252 2.59 3.26 -10.03
N PHE A 253 3.83 3.04 -9.58
CA PHE A 253 5.04 3.70 -10.08
C PHE A 253 5.77 2.91 -11.17
N GLY A 254 5.26 1.74 -11.57
CA GLY A 254 5.92 0.86 -12.54
C GLY A 254 7.31 0.37 -12.11
N ALA A 255 7.68 0.55 -10.84
CA ALA A 255 8.99 0.22 -10.29
C ALA A 255 8.87 -0.87 -9.23
N GLY A 256 9.83 -1.80 -9.20
CA GLY A 256 9.91 -2.81 -8.16
C GLY A 256 10.20 -2.16 -6.80
N LEU A 257 9.57 -2.66 -5.73
CA LEU A 257 9.79 -2.14 -4.36
C LEU A 257 11.28 -2.15 -3.98
N SER A 258 12.02 -3.17 -4.41
CA SER A 258 13.46 -3.26 -4.23
C SER A 258 14.23 -2.12 -4.85
N GLU A 259 13.85 -1.72 -6.06
CA GLU A 259 14.48 -0.61 -6.75
C GLU A 259 14.23 0.69 -6.00
N LEU A 260 12.98 0.94 -5.61
CA LEU A 260 12.62 2.14 -4.85
C LEU A 260 13.39 2.19 -3.52
N GLU A 261 13.36 1.11 -2.74
CA GLU A 261 14.02 1.08 -1.45
C GLU A 261 15.54 1.22 -1.57
N LYS A 262 16.19 0.77 -2.66
CA LYS A 262 17.65 0.92 -2.87
C LYS A 262 18.07 2.39 -2.91
N ARG A 263 17.18 3.26 -3.41
CA ARG A 263 17.39 4.72 -3.50
C ARG A 263 17.42 5.42 -2.14
N LYS A 264 16.98 4.78 -1.05
CA LYS A 264 16.98 5.39 0.30
C LYS A 264 18.39 5.77 0.75
N GLY A 265 18.54 7.07 1.04
CA GLY A 265 19.66 7.62 1.79
C GLY A 265 19.72 7.13 3.24
N ALA A 266 20.83 7.39 3.93
CA ALA A 266 21.12 6.87 5.26
C ALA A 266 20.03 7.22 6.30
N ARG A 267 19.41 8.41 6.22
CA ARG A 267 18.37 8.83 7.17
C ARG A 267 17.05 8.09 6.96
N LEU A 268 16.65 7.88 5.70
CA LEU A 268 15.40 7.20 5.36
C LEU A 268 15.46 5.70 5.60
N ARG A 269 16.65 5.08 5.49
CA ARG A 269 16.88 3.67 5.86
C ARG A 269 16.60 3.38 7.33
N ARG A 270 16.70 4.38 8.19
CA ARG A 270 16.41 4.24 9.62
C ARG A 270 14.92 4.14 9.92
N ILE A 271 14.04 4.39 8.94
CA ILE A 271 12.59 4.19 9.11
C ILE A 271 12.32 2.69 9.03
N THR A 272 11.99 2.09 10.17
CA THR A 272 11.80 0.64 10.30
C THR A 272 10.36 0.22 10.05
N SER A 273 9.40 1.08 10.36
CA SER A 273 7.99 0.87 10.03
C SER A 273 7.23 2.18 9.89
N VAL A 274 6.15 2.12 9.13
CA VAL A 274 5.15 3.17 9.01
C VAL A 274 3.82 2.59 9.49
N SER A 275 3.14 3.29 10.40
CA SER A 275 1.89 2.82 10.98
C SER A 275 0.86 3.94 11.05
N PRO A 276 -0.44 3.64 11.04
CA PRO A 276 -1.47 4.64 11.28
C PRO A 276 -1.31 5.34 12.62
N CYS A 277 -1.77 6.59 12.69
CA CYS A 277 -1.99 7.27 13.95
C CYS A 277 -3.40 6.99 14.49
N LEU A 278 -3.53 5.91 15.27
CA LEU A 278 -4.75 5.59 16.02
C LEU A 278 -4.84 6.50 17.26
N ALA A 279 -6.04 6.97 17.65
CA ALA A 279 -6.14 7.58 18.97
C ALA A 279 -5.89 6.49 20.02
N ARG A 280 -5.19 6.85 21.09
CA ARG A 280 -5.28 6.07 22.33
C ARG A 280 -6.74 6.12 22.75
N GLY A 281 -7.44 4.98 22.65
CA GLY A 281 -8.77 4.85 23.23
C GLY A 281 -8.71 5.38 24.66
N LYS A 282 -9.66 6.24 25.03
CA LYS A 282 -9.90 6.52 26.44
C LYS A 282 -10.10 5.15 27.08
N LYS A 283 -9.22 4.77 28.01
CA LYS A 283 -9.53 3.67 28.92
C LYS A 283 -10.88 4.05 29.56
N LYS A 284 -11.93 3.27 29.25
CA LYS A 284 -13.10 3.24 30.10
C LYS A 284 -12.69 2.62 31.43
#